data_AF-A0A5M9TZP1-F1
#
_entry.id   AF-A0A5M9TZP1-F1
#
_cell.length_a   1.000
_cell.length_b   1.000
_cell.length_c   1.000
_cell.angle_alpha   90.00
_cell.angle_beta   90.00
_cell.angle_gamma   90.00
#
_symmetry.space_group_name_H-M   'P 1'
#
loop_
_entity.id
_entity.type
_entity.pdbx_description
1 polymer ?
#
loop_
_entity_poly.entity_id
_entity_poly.type
_entity_poly.pdbx_seq_one_letter_code
_entity_poly.pdbx_strand_id
1 'polypeptide(L)'
;MADVLRKMYGGVVPTTFNDLYTVPPGKRAVLKSLTLCNQTSSDQLYHIELGGLSFVHLQTIKAYDTLVIPVFDQVLTAGSRVRIWSQNANSIVARLSGYETDRTDLITIRANLTATDTTILSGGAAMLIKSIAVCCRTTDPVKLNLLFGNDYIISNRALGKLETLFIPVSDQYFPAGEIIKSGAPGVTGSANVVVHINAQVVT
;
A
#
# COMPACT_ATOMS: atom_id res chain seq x y z
N MET A 1 -19.02 13.68 11.83
CA MET A 1 -19.58 13.99 10.49
C MET A 1 -19.68 12.68 9.73
N ALA A 2 -20.70 12.47 8.89
CA ALA A 2 -20.76 11.26 8.08
C ALA A 2 -19.55 11.18 7.14
N ASP A 3 -18.99 9.99 6.98
CA ASP A 3 -17.90 9.74 6.04
C ASP A 3 -18.46 9.82 4.61
N VAL A 4 -18.20 10.93 3.91
CA VAL A 4 -18.69 11.16 2.55
C VAL A 4 -17.63 10.74 1.52
N LEU A 5 -18.02 9.85 0.62
CA LEU A 5 -17.21 9.47 -0.55
C LEU A 5 -17.01 10.69 -1.46
N ARG A 6 -15.76 10.92 -1.86
CA ARG A 6 -15.35 12.02 -2.72
C ARG A 6 -14.28 11.60 -3.72
N LYS A 7 -14.22 12.33 -4.82
CA LYS A 7 -13.09 12.29 -5.75
C LYS A 7 -11.91 13.01 -5.08
N MET A 8 -10.83 12.28 -4.79
CA MET A 8 -9.61 12.82 -4.19
C MET A 8 -8.63 13.31 -5.26
N TYR A 9 -8.60 12.65 -6.43
CA TYR A 9 -7.81 13.07 -7.58
C TYR A 9 -8.49 12.70 -8.90
N GLY A 10 -8.24 13.48 -9.95
CA GLY A 10 -8.65 13.17 -11.31
C GLY A 10 -7.87 14.01 -12.30
N GLY A 11 -7.02 13.39 -13.12
CA GLY A 11 -6.21 14.10 -14.09
C GLY A 11 -5.03 13.28 -14.61
N VAL A 12 -4.19 13.94 -15.41
CA VAL A 12 -2.95 13.36 -15.96
C VAL A 12 -1.95 13.10 -14.84
N VAL A 13 -1.31 11.94 -14.87
CA VAL A 13 -0.22 11.60 -13.95
C VAL A 13 1.05 12.34 -14.36
N PRO A 14 1.75 12.98 -13.41
CA PRO A 14 2.99 13.71 -13.70
C PRO A 14 4.19 12.79 -13.92
N THR A 15 5.21 13.31 -14.60
CA THR A 15 6.54 12.68 -14.75
C THR A 15 7.51 12.98 -13.62
N THR A 16 7.07 13.78 -12.65
CA THR A 16 7.79 14.04 -11.39
C THR A 16 6.91 13.59 -10.23
N PHE A 17 7.53 13.20 -9.12
CA PHE A 17 6.82 12.82 -7.89
C PHE A 17 6.14 14.03 -7.23
N ASN A 18 4.99 14.42 -7.77
CA ASN A 18 4.16 15.47 -7.22
C ASN A 18 3.05 14.89 -6.33
N ASP A 19 2.63 15.69 -5.35
CA ASP A 19 1.54 15.33 -4.46
C ASP A 19 0.21 15.47 -5.20
N LEU A 20 -0.44 14.34 -5.50
CA LEU A 20 -1.75 14.31 -6.16
C LEU A 20 -2.88 14.51 -5.16
N TYR A 21 -2.64 14.11 -3.91
CA TYR A 21 -3.55 14.32 -2.79
C TYR A 21 -2.75 14.38 -1.49
N THR A 22 -3.11 15.29 -0.60
CA THR A 22 -2.55 15.40 0.76
C THR A 22 -3.68 15.32 1.76
N VAL A 23 -3.54 14.45 2.76
CA VAL A 23 -4.56 14.30 3.81
C VAL A 23 -4.61 15.58 4.65
N PRO A 24 -5.79 16.21 4.81
CA PRO A 24 -5.92 17.41 5.62
C PRO A 24 -5.47 17.19 7.08
N PRO A 25 -4.98 18.25 7.76
CA PRO A 25 -4.69 18.19 9.19
C PRO A 25 -5.87 17.67 10.01
N GLY A 26 -5.60 16.82 10.99
CA GLY A 26 -6.62 16.26 11.89
C GLY A 26 -7.55 15.21 11.25
N LYS A 27 -7.42 14.93 9.95
CA LYS A 27 -8.18 13.88 9.26
C LYS A 27 -7.33 12.64 9.02
N ARG A 28 -8.01 11.51 8.84
CA ARG A 28 -7.49 10.35 8.11
C ARG A 28 -8.18 10.24 6.77
N ALA A 29 -7.50 9.71 5.76
CA ALA A 29 -8.11 9.39 4.48
C ALA A 29 -8.15 7.86 4.28
N VAL A 30 -9.27 7.35 3.79
CA VAL A 30 -9.45 5.95 3.39
C VAL A 30 -9.65 5.90 1.88
N LEU A 31 -8.70 5.32 1.17
CA LEU A 31 -8.52 5.52 -0.27
C LEU A 31 -9.28 4.54 -1.17
N LYS A 32 -10.59 4.34 -1.04
CA LYS A 32 -11.35 3.24 -1.69
C LYS A 32 -10.99 2.71 -3.09
N SER A 33 -10.62 3.55 -4.07
CA SER A 33 -10.34 3.06 -5.43
C SER A 33 -9.35 3.95 -6.19
N LEU A 34 -8.47 3.30 -6.96
CA LEU A 34 -7.59 3.94 -7.93
C LEU A 34 -7.73 3.27 -9.29
N THR A 35 -8.04 4.07 -10.30
CA THR A 35 -8.03 3.66 -11.71
C THR A 35 -6.93 4.41 -12.44
N LEU A 36 -6.12 3.69 -13.21
CA LEU A 36 -5.12 4.22 -14.12
C LEU A 36 -5.47 3.82 -15.54
N CYS A 37 -5.39 4.73 -16.48
CA CYS A 37 -5.59 4.44 -17.90
C CYS A 37 -4.41 4.97 -18.70
N ASN A 38 -3.76 4.10 -19.45
CA ASN A 38 -2.74 4.47 -20.41
C ASN A 38 -3.43 4.91 -21.70
N GLN A 39 -3.25 6.16 -22.11
CA GLN A 39 -3.89 6.74 -23.28
C GLN A 39 -2.99 6.68 -24.52
N THR A 40 -1.84 6.02 -24.44
CA THR A 40 -0.83 6.00 -25.49
C THR A 40 -0.74 4.66 -26.18
N SER A 41 -0.16 4.66 -27.39
CA SER A 41 0.11 3.47 -28.20
C SER A 41 1.31 2.66 -27.74
N SER A 42 1.95 3.03 -26.63
CA SER A 42 3.11 2.35 -26.08
C SER A 42 2.88 1.98 -24.62
N ASP A 43 3.53 0.91 -24.18
CA ASP A 43 3.58 0.51 -22.78
C ASP A 43 4.20 1.64 -21.94
N GLN A 44 3.61 1.89 -20.77
CA GLN A 44 4.06 2.95 -19.87
C GLN A 44 4.41 2.38 -18.51
N LEU A 45 5.52 2.83 -17.93
CA LEU A 45 5.82 2.55 -16.52
C LEU A 45 5.10 3.54 -15.62
N TYR A 46 4.65 3.03 -14.47
CA TYR A 46 4.08 3.83 -13.41
C TYR A 46 4.58 3.37 -12.03
N HIS A 47 4.51 4.29 -11.07
CA HIS A 47 4.87 4.05 -9.67
C HIS A 47 3.88 4.78 -8.78
N ILE A 48 3.51 4.17 -7.65
CA ILE A 48 2.57 4.73 -6.68
C ILE A 48 3.23 4.75 -5.30
N GLU A 49 3.19 5.90 -4.64
CA GLU A 49 3.58 6.05 -3.24
C GLU A 49 2.42 6.49 -2.37
N LEU A 50 2.34 5.87 -1.19
CA LEU A 50 1.38 6.19 -0.16
C LEU A 50 2.15 6.50 1.12
N GLY A 51 2.06 7.74 1.61
CA GLY A 51 2.76 8.15 2.84
C GLY A 51 4.28 8.10 2.72
N GLY A 52 4.82 8.30 1.51
CA GLY A 52 6.26 8.32 1.23
C GLY A 52 6.92 6.95 1.03
N LEU A 53 6.14 5.87 0.99
CA LEU A 53 6.65 4.52 0.71
C LEU A 53 5.94 3.92 -0.51
N SER A 54 6.69 3.11 -1.27
CA SER A 54 6.23 2.46 -2.50
C SER A 54 5.09 1.49 -2.21
N PHE A 55 3.93 1.77 -2.81
CA PHE A 55 2.78 0.88 -2.82
C PHE A 55 2.76 0.01 -4.07
N VAL A 56 3.15 0.59 -5.22
CA VAL A 56 3.43 -0.12 -6.47
C VAL A 56 4.72 0.45 -7.05
N HIS A 57 5.66 -0.41 -7.46
CA HIS A 57 6.97 0.03 -7.93
C HIS A 57 7.20 -0.33 -9.40
N LEU A 58 7.39 0.68 -10.25
CA LEU A 58 7.82 0.56 -11.66
C LEU A 58 7.09 -0.55 -12.44
N GLN A 59 5.78 -0.61 -12.31
CA GLN A 59 4.96 -1.57 -13.04
C GLN A 59 4.59 -1.04 -14.41
N THR A 60 4.37 -1.94 -15.36
CA THR A 60 3.95 -1.59 -16.72
C THR A 60 2.44 -1.64 -16.84
N ILE A 61 1.84 -0.59 -17.39
CA ILE A 61 0.49 -0.62 -17.95
C ILE A 61 0.59 -0.69 -19.48
N LYS A 62 -0.14 -1.62 -20.10
CA LYS A 62 -0.07 -1.84 -21.54
C LYS A 62 -0.64 -0.67 -22.33
N ALA A 63 -0.22 -0.53 -23.59
CA ALA A 63 -0.79 0.47 -24.51
C ALA A 63 -2.32 0.38 -24.52
N TYR A 64 -2.99 1.54 -24.39
CA TYR A 64 -4.45 1.67 -24.35
C TYR A 64 -5.18 0.86 -23.26
N ASP A 65 -4.46 0.37 -22.24
CA ASP A 65 -5.04 -0.46 -21.20
C ASP A 65 -5.50 0.37 -19.98
N THR A 66 -6.40 -0.22 -19.19
CA THR A 66 -6.92 0.37 -17.96
C THR A 66 -6.71 -0.60 -16.80
N LEU A 67 -5.98 -0.15 -15.80
CA LEU A 67 -5.79 -0.86 -14.55
C LEU A 67 -6.72 -0.28 -13.48
N VAL A 68 -7.52 -1.14 -12.88
CA VAL A 68 -8.21 -0.85 -11.62
C VAL A 68 -7.45 -1.57 -10.53
N ILE A 69 -6.98 -0.87 -9.51
CA ILE A 69 -6.34 -1.48 -8.35
C ILE A 69 -7.45 -1.77 -7.32
N PRO A 70 -7.86 -3.04 -7.14
CA PRO A 70 -9.09 -3.38 -6.43
C PRO A 70 -8.98 -3.29 -4.90
N VAL A 71 -7.76 -3.14 -4.35
CA VAL A 71 -7.48 -3.28 -2.91
C VAL A 71 -6.99 -1.97 -2.33
N PHE A 72 -7.90 -1.00 -2.25
CA PHE A 72 -7.56 0.37 -1.89
C PHE A 72 -8.24 0.81 -0.59
N ASP A 73 -8.50 -0.09 0.35
CA ASP A 73 -8.78 0.28 1.76
C ASP A 73 -7.52 0.73 2.52
N GLN A 74 -6.66 1.46 1.82
CA GLN A 74 -5.45 2.04 2.37
C GLN A 74 -5.83 3.25 3.22
N VAL A 75 -5.36 3.24 4.46
CA VAL A 75 -5.54 4.35 5.39
C VAL A 75 -4.31 5.24 5.33
N LEU A 76 -4.52 6.55 5.31
CA LEU A 76 -3.48 7.56 5.42
C LEU A 76 -3.74 8.46 6.62
N THR A 77 -2.68 8.81 7.33
CA THR A 77 -2.72 9.79 8.43
C THR A 77 -2.63 11.22 7.91
N ALA A 78 -3.02 12.18 8.74
CA ALA A 78 -2.89 13.61 8.46
C ALA A 78 -1.49 13.98 7.94
N GLY A 79 -1.43 14.80 6.89
CA GLY A 79 -0.18 15.23 6.25
C GLY A 79 0.48 14.19 5.34
N SER A 80 0.05 12.92 5.38
CA SER A 80 0.48 11.91 4.41
C SER A 80 0.00 12.27 3.01
N ARG A 81 0.75 11.82 2.00
CA ARG A 81 0.54 12.19 0.61
C ARG A 81 0.36 10.95 -0.27
N VAL A 82 -0.42 11.10 -1.32
CA VAL A 82 -0.51 10.16 -2.43
C VAL A 82 0.26 10.75 -3.59
N ARG A 83 1.22 9.99 -4.11
CA ARG A 83 2.00 10.35 -5.29
C ARG A 83 1.89 9.25 -6.31
N ILE A 84 1.69 9.63 -7.57
CA ILE A 84 1.76 8.70 -8.69
C ILE A 84 2.68 9.35 -9.71
N TRP A 85 3.57 8.55 -10.26
CA TRP A 85 4.52 8.93 -11.27
C TRP A 85 4.30 8.08 -12.52
N SER A 86 4.42 8.69 -13.69
CA SER A 86 4.46 8.00 -14.99
C SER A 86 5.75 8.31 -15.73
N GLN A 87 6.21 7.36 -16.55
CA GLN A 87 7.45 7.52 -17.31
C GLN A 87 7.44 8.72 -18.26
N ASN A 88 6.33 8.91 -18.98
CA ASN A 88 6.16 9.96 -19.97
C ASN A 88 5.04 10.92 -19.58
N ALA A 89 5.13 12.15 -20.07
CA ALA A 89 4.12 13.17 -19.82
C ALA A 89 2.85 12.85 -20.61
N ASN A 90 1.69 13.18 -20.04
CA ASN A 90 0.39 13.01 -20.68
C ASN A 90 0.07 11.58 -21.12
N SER A 91 0.72 10.57 -20.52
CA SER A 91 0.56 9.18 -20.94
C SER A 91 -0.48 8.42 -20.13
N ILE A 92 -0.51 8.63 -18.82
CA ILE A 92 -1.44 7.96 -17.91
C ILE A 92 -2.36 9.00 -17.30
N VAL A 93 -3.66 8.70 -17.25
CA VAL A 93 -4.64 9.44 -16.43
C VAL A 93 -5.05 8.60 -15.23
N ALA A 94 -5.19 9.25 -14.08
CA ALA A 94 -5.57 8.62 -12.83
C ALA A 94 -6.90 9.17 -12.30
N ARG A 95 -7.67 8.31 -11.65
CA ARG A 95 -8.86 8.68 -10.87
C ARG A 95 -8.78 8.01 -9.51
N LEU A 96 -8.69 8.83 -8.45
CA LEU A 96 -8.63 8.39 -7.07
C LEU A 96 -9.90 8.79 -6.33
N SER A 97 -10.50 7.83 -5.64
CA SER A 97 -11.71 8.04 -4.84
C SER A 97 -11.53 7.46 -3.44
N GLY A 98 -12.18 8.09 -2.46
CA GLY A 98 -12.11 7.66 -1.07
C GLY A 98 -12.97 8.56 -0.18
N TYR A 99 -12.79 8.49 1.13
CA TYR A 99 -13.39 9.42 2.07
C TYR A 99 -12.37 9.88 3.10
N GLU A 100 -12.65 10.99 3.77
CA GLU A 100 -11.88 11.42 4.94
C GLU A 100 -12.75 11.24 6.18
N THR A 101 -12.11 10.91 7.29
CA THR A 101 -12.76 10.60 8.55
C THR A 101 -11.96 11.15 9.73
N ASP A 102 -12.66 11.39 10.83
CA ASP A 102 -12.09 11.79 12.13
C ASP A 102 -11.75 10.59 13.02
N ARG A 103 -12.02 9.37 12.52
CA ARG A 103 -11.79 8.13 13.24
C ARG A 103 -10.32 7.98 13.64
N THR A 104 -10.11 7.75 14.93
CA THR A 104 -8.77 7.53 15.49
C THR A 104 -8.42 6.04 15.59
N ASP A 105 -9.43 5.17 15.53
CA ASP A 105 -9.32 3.72 15.68
C ASP A 105 -8.74 3.02 14.45
N LEU A 106 -8.73 3.66 13.28
CA LEU A 106 -8.04 3.16 12.09
C LEU A 106 -6.53 3.34 12.23
N ILE A 107 -5.74 2.29 12.14
CA ILE A 107 -4.28 2.32 12.20
C ILE A 107 -3.71 2.00 10.82
N THR A 108 -2.65 2.70 10.44
CA THR A 108 -1.88 2.39 9.24
C THR A 108 -0.40 2.33 9.61
N ILE A 109 0.27 1.29 9.14
CA ILE A 109 1.69 1.05 9.36
C ILE A 109 2.31 0.73 8.03
N ARG A 110 3.47 1.31 7.78
CA ARG A 110 4.27 1.06 6.59
C ARG A 110 5.71 0.81 7.01
N ALA A 111 6.31 -0.29 6.58
CA ALA A 111 7.64 -0.69 7.00
C ALA A 111 8.46 -1.22 5.83
N ASN A 112 9.74 -0.87 5.78
CA ASN A 112 10.70 -1.57 4.92
C ASN A 112 11.13 -2.85 5.65
N LEU A 113 11.06 -3.98 4.96
CA LEU A 113 11.59 -5.24 5.47
C LEU A 113 13.06 -5.36 5.13
N THR A 114 13.82 -5.89 6.09
CA THR A 114 15.24 -6.22 5.91
C THR A 114 15.43 -7.73 5.77
N ALA A 115 16.68 -8.15 5.56
CA ALA A 115 17.03 -9.57 5.56
C ALA A 115 16.89 -10.25 6.93
N THR A 116 16.77 -9.45 8.01
CA THR A 116 16.54 -9.90 9.38
C THR A 116 15.07 -9.76 9.77
N ASP A 117 14.71 -10.35 10.91
CA ASP A 117 13.40 -10.13 11.53
C ASP A 117 13.18 -8.63 11.76
N THR A 118 12.06 -8.14 11.27
CA THR A 118 11.61 -6.76 11.42
C THR A 118 10.25 -6.80 12.08
N THR A 119 10.12 -6.26 13.29
CA THR A 119 8.80 -6.03 13.89
C THR A 119 8.11 -4.90 13.13
N ILE A 120 6.94 -5.20 12.57
CA ILE A 120 6.16 -4.27 11.76
C ILE A 120 5.10 -3.59 12.64
N LEU A 121 4.36 -4.39 13.41
CA LEU A 121 3.34 -3.91 14.35
C LEU A 121 3.54 -4.61 15.69
N SER A 122 3.51 -3.86 16.78
CA SER A 122 3.32 -4.39 18.13
C SER A 122 2.01 -3.84 18.68
N GLY A 123 1.01 -4.71 18.84
CA GLY A 123 -0.33 -4.28 19.22
C GLY A 123 -0.47 -4.11 20.74
N GLY A 124 -0.61 -2.89 21.23
CA GLY A 124 -0.97 -2.64 22.64
C GLY A 124 -2.45 -2.89 22.97
N ALA A 125 -3.29 -2.98 21.94
CA ALA A 125 -4.73 -3.22 22.02
C ALA A 125 -5.13 -4.28 20.99
N ALA A 126 -6.31 -4.89 21.18
CA ALA A 126 -6.88 -5.79 20.19
C ALA A 126 -7.27 -5.03 18.91
N MET A 127 -7.06 -5.66 17.75
CA MET A 127 -7.28 -5.04 16.45
C MET A 127 -7.91 -6.03 15.46
N LEU A 128 -8.53 -5.49 14.42
CA LEU A 128 -8.85 -6.21 13.20
C LEU A 128 -7.87 -5.76 12.11
N ILE A 129 -7.06 -6.68 11.60
CA ILE A 129 -6.26 -6.41 10.40
C ILE A 129 -7.23 -6.41 9.21
N LYS A 130 -7.28 -5.27 8.50
CA LYS A 130 -8.22 -5.01 7.39
C LYS A 130 -7.58 -5.29 6.03
N SER A 131 -6.27 -5.06 5.92
CA SER A 131 -5.54 -5.29 4.68
C SER A 131 -4.04 -5.34 4.92
N ILE A 132 -3.36 -6.18 4.14
CA ILE A 132 -1.92 -6.13 3.99
C ILE A 132 -1.60 -5.99 2.50
N ALA A 133 -0.73 -5.06 2.14
CA ALA A 133 -0.15 -4.96 0.81
C ALA A 133 1.37 -5.02 0.93
N VAL A 134 2.00 -5.81 0.06
CA VAL A 134 3.44 -6.01 0.06
C VAL A 134 3.98 -5.64 -1.31
N CYS A 135 4.85 -4.64 -1.35
CA CYS A 135 5.48 -4.15 -2.58
C CYS A 135 6.95 -4.59 -2.62
N CYS A 136 7.30 -5.40 -3.60
CA CYS A 136 8.67 -5.74 -3.92
C CYS A 136 9.28 -4.65 -4.81
N ARG A 137 10.47 -4.14 -4.47
CA ARG A 137 11.18 -3.14 -5.27
C ARG A 137 12.44 -3.68 -5.94
N THR A 138 12.69 -4.99 -5.85
CA THR A 138 13.86 -5.61 -6.45
C THR A 138 13.57 -6.04 -7.89
N THR A 139 14.61 -6.03 -8.71
CA THR A 139 14.60 -6.59 -10.07
C THR A 139 14.74 -8.11 -10.07
N ASP A 140 15.17 -8.68 -8.95
CA ASP A 140 15.26 -10.11 -8.71
C ASP A 140 14.11 -10.60 -7.82
N PRO A 141 13.64 -11.84 -8.00
CA PRO A 141 12.65 -12.42 -7.09
C PRO A 141 13.17 -12.50 -5.66
N VAL A 142 12.29 -12.25 -4.69
CA VAL A 142 12.61 -12.33 -3.26
C VAL A 142 11.63 -13.24 -2.55
N LYS A 143 12.08 -13.92 -1.50
CA LYS A 143 11.18 -14.74 -0.68
C LYS A 143 10.68 -13.93 0.50
N LEU A 144 9.37 -13.98 0.75
CA LEU A 144 8.70 -13.29 1.84
C LEU A 144 8.24 -14.28 2.90
N ASN A 145 8.53 -13.93 4.15
CA ASN A 145 7.97 -14.54 5.34
C ASN A 145 7.27 -13.46 6.17
N LEU A 146 6.03 -13.72 6.59
CA LEU A 146 5.26 -12.82 7.44
C LEU A 146 4.55 -13.63 8.53
N LEU A 147 4.72 -13.20 9.77
CA LEU A 147 4.17 -13.87 10.94
C LEU A 147 3.25 -12.94 11.71
N PHE A 148 2.17 -13.54 12.22
CA PHE A 148 1.35 -13.01 13.29
C PHE A 148 1.72 -13.78 14.56
N GLY A 149 2.35 -13.10 15.51
CA GLY A 149 2.98 -13.72 16.66
C GLY A 149 4.06 -14.71 16.23
N ASN A 150 3.77 -16.00 16.39
CA ASN A 150 4.63 -17.10 15.98
C ASN A 150 4.07 -17.89 14.78
N ASP A 151 2.89 -17.53 14.28
CA ASP A 151 2.22 -18.24 13.20
C ASP A 151 2.55 -17.61 11.85
N TYR A 152 3.02 -18.42 10.90
CA TYR A 152 3.26 -17.98 9.53
C TYR A 152 1.94 -17.80 8.80
N ILE A 153 1.63 -16.55 8.45
CA ILE A 153 0.54 -16.24 7.51
C ILE A 153 1.04 -16.23 6.06
N ILE A 154 2.36 -16.04 5.87
CA ILE A 154 3.05 -16.22 4.60
C ILE A 154 4.37 -16.90 4.92
N SER A 155 4.63 -18.05 4.28
CA SER A 155 5.88 -18.78 4.42
C SER A 155 6.52 -19.02 3.06
N ASN A 156 7.76 -18.58 2.93
CA ASN A 156 8.66 -18.82 1.80
C ASN A 156 8.07 -18.46 0.43
N ARG A 157 7.15 -17.49 0.40
CA ARG A 157 6.46 -17.09 -0.84
C ARG A 157 7.42 -16.31 -1.71
N ALA A 158 7.66 -16.78 -2.93
CA ALA A 158 8.37 -15.99 -3.93
C ALA A 158 7.49 -14.81 -4.37
N LEU A 159 8.00 -13.61 -4.15
CA LEU A 159 7.53 -12.39 -4.80
C LEU A 159 8.34 -12.22 -6.09
N GLY A 160 7.64 -12.07 -7.20
CA GLY A 160 8.23 -11.72 -8.48
C GLY A 160 8.91 -10.35 -8.44
N LYS A 161 9.71 -10.09 -9.47
CA LYS A 161 10.37 -8.79 -9.66
C LYS A 161 9.34 -7.66 -9.67
N LEU A 162 9.58 -6.62 -8.88
CA LEU A 162 8.74 -5.43 -8.78
C LEU A 162 7.26 -5.71 -8.38
N GLU A 163 6.92 -6.95 -8.01
CA GLU A 163 5.53 -7.38 -7.79
C GLU A 163 4.92 -6.69 -6.58
N THR A 164 3.61 -6.40 -6.65
CA THR A 164 2.82 -6.02 -5.48
C THR A 164 1.80 -7.11 -5.17
N LEU A 165 1.94 -7.72 -4.00
CA LEU A 165 1.02 -8.70 -3.47
C LEU A 165 -0.02 -8.03 -2.59
N PHE A 166 -1.30 -8.23 -2.91
CA PHE A 166 -2.41 -7.79 -2.07
C PHE A 166 -2.97 -8.98 -1.29
N ILE A 167 -3.15 -8.78 0.02
CA ILE A 167 -3.71 -9.77 0.94
C ILE A 167 -4.89 -9.11 1.64
N PRO A 168 -6.10 -9.24 1.07
CA PRO A 168 -7.31 -8.74 1.70
C PRO A 168 -7.69 -9.68 2.86
N VAL A 169 -7.26 -9.36 4.08
CA VAL A 169 -7.76 -9.99 5.30
C VAL A 169 -8.95 -9.16 5.76
N SER A 170 -10.17 -9.51 5.35
CA SER A 170 -11.35 -8.68 5.59
C SER A 170 -11.87 -8.78 7.02
N ASP A 171 -11.00 -8.56 8.01
CA ASP A 171 -11.24 -8.49 9.46
C ASP A 171 -10.63 -9.66 10.25
N GLN A 172 -9.34 -9.94 10.05
CA GLN A 172 -8.65 -10.91 10.90
C GLN A 172 -8.43 -10.32 12.30
N TYR A 173 -8.95 -10.99 13.33
CA TYR A 173 -8.72 -10.62 14.72
C TYR A 173 -7.26 -10.81 15.11
N PHE A 174 -6.71 -9.80 15.75
CA PHE A 174 -5.34 -9.72 16.22
C PHE A 174 -5.35 -9.27 17.69
N PRO A 175 -5.07 -10.16 18.64
CA PRO A 175 -5.17 -9.86 20.06
C PRO A 175 -4.12 -8.86 20.55
N ALA A 176 -4.41 -8.23 21.69
CA ALA A 176 -3.44 -7.35 22.36
C ALA A 176 -2.20 -8.14 22.79
N GLY A 177 -1.03 -7.53 22.65
CA GLY A 177 0.28 -8.10 22.98
C GLY A 177 0.93 -8.89 21.85
N GLU A 178 0.19 -9.21 20.78
CA GLU A 178 0.76 -9.92 19.63
C GLU A 178 1.55 -8.97 18.72
N ILE A 179 2.51 -9.52 17.97
CA ILE A 179 3.36 -8.78 17.04
C ILE A 179 3.18 -9.28 15.61
N ILE A 180 3.17 -8.38 14.64
CA ILE A 180 3.37 -8.74 13.23
C ILE A 180 4.84 -8.50 12.92
N LYS A 181 5.51 -9.50 12.36
CA LYS A 181 6.94 -9.39 12.01
C LYS A 181 7.26 -10.13 10.71
N SER A 182 8.34 -9.72 10.04
CA SER A 182 8.97 -10.59 9.04
C SER A 182 9.68 -11.76 9.74
N GLY A 183 9.71 -12.93 9.09
CA GLY A 183 10.33 -14.14 9.66
C GLY A 183 11.64 -14.53 9.02
N ALA A 184 12.67 -14.87 9.80
CA ALA A 184 14.02 -15.15 9.32
C ALA A 184 14.07 -16.30 8.28
N PRO A 185 14.71 -16.11 7.12
CA PRO A 185 15.16 -14.81 6.60
C PRO A 185 13.97 -13.97 6.15
N GLY A 186 13.81 -12.77 6.73
CA GLY A 186 12.63 -11.90 6.53
C GLY A 186 12.38 -11.59 5.06
N VAL A 187 13.48 -11.36 4.35
CA VAL A 187 13.57 -11.32 2.90
C VAL A 187 14.93 -11.92 2.50
N THR A 188 14.98 -12.89 1.60
CA THR A 188 16.27 -13.35 1.06
C THR A 188 16.66 -12.43 -0.11
N GLY A 189 17.52 -11.43 0.14
CA GLY A 189 17.96 -10.43 -0.85
C GLY A 189 18.06 -9.01 -0.28
N SER A 190 18.55 -8.05 -1.07
CA SER A 190 18.68 -6.63 -0.66
C SER A 190 17.33 -6.08 -0.17
N ALA A 191 17.33 -5.48 1.03
CA ALA A 191 16.19 -4.96 1.81
C ALA A 191 15.27 -3.98 1.06
N ASN A 192 14.42 -4.49 0.17
CA ASN A 192 13.64 -3.67 -0.75
C ASN A 192 12.19 -4.14 -0.88
N VAL A 193 11.66 -4.76 0.16
CA VAL A 193 10.23 -5.05 0.29
C VAL A 193 9.60 -4.06 1.25
N VAL A 194 8.48 -3.46 0.85
CA VAL A 194 7.69 -2.58 1.69
C VAL A 194 6.39 -3.28 2.05
N VAL A 195 6.03 -3.30 3.32
CA VAL A 195 4.73 -3.80 3.79
C VAL A 195 3.88 -2.63 4.24
N HIS A 196 2.63 -2.60 3.80
CA HIS A 196 1.57 -1.71 4.22
C HIS A 196 0.53 -2.53 4.98
N ILE A 197 0.26 -2.19 6.23
CA ILE A 197 -0.77 -2.82 7.05
C ILE A 197 -1.78 -1.76 7.45
N ASN A 198 -3.06 -2.05 7.23
CA ASN A 198 -4.15 -1.26 7.79
C ASN A 198 -4.93 -2.12 8.77
N ALA A 199 -5.22 -1.56 9.93
CA ALA A 199 -5.92 -2.22 11.00
C ALA A 199 -6.96 -1.28 11.62
N GLN A 200 -7.86 -1.83 12.41
CA GLN A 200 -8.83 -1.08 13.21
C GLN A 200 -8.76 -1.59 14.64
N VAL A 201 -8.57 -0.69 15.62
CA VAL A 201 -8.64 -1.05 17.04
C VAL A 201 -10.06 -1.49 17.38
N VAL A 202 -10.18 -2.60 18.11
CA VAL A 202 -11.44 -3.10 18.64
C VAL A 202 -11.46 -2.81 20.13
N THR A 203 -12.45 -2.03 20.57
CA THR A 203 -12.76 -1.76 21.98
C THR A 203 -13.86 -2.67 22.47
#